data_AF-A0AAE9ZB85-F1
#
_entry.id   AF-A0AAE9ZB85-F1
#
_cell.length_a   1.000
_cell.length_b   1.000
_cell.length_c   1.000
_cell.angle_alpha   90.00
_cell.angle_beta   90.00
_cell.angle_gamma   90.00
#
_symmetry.space_group_name_H-M   'P 1'
#
loop_
_entity.id
_entity.type
_entity.pdbx_description
1 polymer ?
#
loop_
_entity_poly.entity_id
_entity_poly.type
_entity_poly.pdbx_seq_one_letter_code
_entity_poly.pdbx_strand_id
1 'polypeptide(L)'
;MKIMSAFEARYNFSSMLDAARRETVIIERYHRPAAYVISVAQIQECKRLQRQAMLAEATAVVAKLEAANDSEAARLSGELSKLVKDAEAAEKIASHETRRKL
;
A
#
# COMPACT_ATOMS: atom_id res chain seq x y z
N MET A 1 0.14 8.29 -18.08
CA MET A 1 -1.16 8.08 -17.41
C MET A 1 -2.23 8.33 -18.45
N LYS A 2 -3.22 7.43 -18.56
CA LYS A 2 -4.27 7.49 -19.57
C LYS A 2 -5.63 7.75 -18.94
N ILE A 3 -6.46 8.58 -19.55
CA ILE A 3 -7.83 8.86 -19.10
C ILE A 3 -8.79 8.30 -20.13
N MET A 4 -9.85 7.62 -19.68
CA MET A 4 -10.89 7.04 -20.53
C MET A 4 -12.25 7.28 -19.89
N SER A 5 -13.28 7.53 -20.70
CA SER A 5 -14.65 7.52 -20.20
C SER A 5 -15.10 6.10 -19.82
N ALA A 6 -16.09 5.99 -18.94
CA ALA A 6 -16.70 4.71 -18.57
C ALA A 6 -17.26 3.96 -19.79
N PHE A 7 -17.73 4.69 -20.81
CA PHE A 7 -18.17 4.10 -22.07
C PHE A 7 -16.98 3.49 -22.81
N GLU A 8 -15.93 4.25 -23.09
CA GLU A 8 -14.73 3.75 -23.78
C GLU A 8 -14.07 2.58 -23.05
N ALA A 9 -14.00 2.64 -21.72
CA ALA A 9 -13.46 1.56 -20.90
C ALA A 9 -14.26 0.26 -21.06
N ARG A 10 -15.59 0.35 -21.20
CA ARG A 10 -16.46 -0.80 -21.44
C ARG A 10 -16.24 -1.42 -22.82
N TYR A 11 -16.15 -0.60 -23.87
CA TYR A 11 -16.00 -1.12 -25.25
C TYR A 11 -14.57 -1.58 -25.55
N ASN A 12 -13.57 -0.96 -24.94
CA ASN A 12 -12.15 -1.24 -25.20
C ASN A 12 -11.48 -1.96 -24.02
N PHE A 13 -12.22 -2.81 -23.30
CA PHE A 13 -11.77 -3.38 -22.02
C PHE A 13 -10.42 -4.11 -22.13
N SER A 14 -10.23 -4.97 -23.12
CA SER A 14 -8.95 -5.70 -23.30
C SER A 14 -7.78 -4.76 -23.56
N SER A 15 -7.95 -3.77 -24.45
CA SER A 15 -6.92 -2.76 -24.72
C SER A 15 -6.64 -1.87 -23.51
N MET A 16 -7.66 -1.58 -22.70
CA MET A 16 -7.51 -0.86 -21.44
C MET A 16 -6.67 -1.68 -20.45
N LEU A 17 -6.88 -3.00 -20.34
CA LEU A 17 -6.06 -3.86 -19.49
C LEU A 17 -4.60 -3.93 -19.97
N ASP A 18 -4.37 -4.02 -21.28
CA ASP A 18 -3.02 -3.99 -21.84
C ASP A 18 -2.31 -2.65 -21.57
N ALA A 19 -3.04 -1.53 -21.64
CA ALA A 19 -2.52 -0.23 -21.24
C ALA A 19 -2.21 -0.19 -19.73
N ALA A 20 -3.11 -0.72 -18.89
CA ALA A 20 -2.96 -0.78 -17.44
C ALA A 20 -1.72 -1.56 -16.97
N ARG A 21 -1.20 -2.47 -17.80
CA ARG A 21 0.08 -3.17 -17.52
C ARG A 21 1.29 -2.24 -17.57
N ARG A 22 1.24 -1.17 -18.36
CA ARG A 22 2.36 -0.24 -18.60
C ARG A 22 2.18 1.07 -17.84
N GLU A 23 0.95 1.56 -17.74
CA GLU A 23 0.63 2.83 -17.10
C GLU A 23 -0.74 2.81 -16.44
N THR A 24 -0.95 3.65 -15.42
CA THR A 24 -2.27 3.81 -14.79
C THR A 24 -3.30 4.33 -15.77
N VAL A 25 -4.48 3.71 -15.76
CA VAL A 25 -5.66 4.18 -16.50
C VAL A 25 -6.70 4.73 -15.51
N ILE A 26 -7.20 5.93 -15.75
CA ILE A 26 -8.28 6.56 -15.00
C ILE A 26 -9.57 6.38 -15.80
N ILE A 27 -10.60 5.81 -15.18
CA ILE A 27 -11.94 5.73 -15.74
C ILE A 27 -12.76 6.86 -15.16
N GLU A 28 -13.31 7.71 -16.02
CA GLU A 28 -14.17 8.82 -15.64
C GLU A 28 -15.64 8.54 -15.94
N ARG A 29 -16.52 9.03 -15.04
CA ARG A 29 -17.96 9.09 -15.27
C ARG A 29 -18.44 10.51 -14.99
N TYR A 30 -19.13 11.11 -15.96
CA TYR A 30 -19.57 12.52 -15.89
C TYR A 30 -18.41 13.48 -15.53
N HIS A 31 -17.25 13.31 -16.18
CA HIS A 31 -16.04 14.12 -15.97
C HIS A 31 -15.48 14.08 -14.55
N ARG A 32 -15.78 13.02 -13.79
CA ARG A 32 -15.18 12.75 -12.48
C ARG A 32 -14.51 11.39 -12.49
N PRO A 33 -13.29 11.26 -11.93
CA PRO A 33 -12.66 9.97 -11.72
C PRO A 33 -13.57 9.04 -10.93
N ALA A 34 -13.88 7.89 -11.50
CA ALA A 34 -14.70 6.85 -10.90
C ALA A 34 -13.88 5.63 -10.49
N ALA A 35 -12.82 5.30 -11.23
CA ALA A 35 -11.92 4.19 -10.91
C ALA A 35 -10.51 4.42 -11.45
N TYR A 36 -9.54 3.75 -10.83
CA TYR A 36 -8.17 3.62 -11.31
C TYR A 36 -7.91 2.16 -11.63
N VAL A 37 -7.37 1.89 -12.81
CA VAL A 37 -6.89 0.57 -13.22
C VAL A 37 -5.38 0.62 -13.26
N ILE A 38 -4.76 -0.25 -12.47
CA ILE A 38 -3.30 -0.39 -12.34
C ILE A 38 -2.93 -1.87 -12.43
N SER A 39 -1.68 -2.14 -12.76
CA SER A 39 -1.18 -3.51 -12.78
C SER A 39 -1.12 -4.10 -11.37
N VAL A 40 -1.14 -5.44 -11.29
CA VAL A 40 -0.97 -6.16 -10.02
C VAL A 40 0.38 -5.81 -9.36
N ALA A 41 1.44 -5.65 -10.15
CA ALA A 41 2.75 -5.26 -9.65
C ALA A 41 2.72 -3.85 -9.01
N GLN A 42 2.03 -2.90 -9.66
CA GLN A 42 1.88 -1.53 -9.13
C GLN A 42 1.12 -1.51 -7.81
N ILE A 43 0.00 -2.22 -7.68
CA ILE A 43 -0.74 -2.24 -6.40
C ILE A 43 0.03 -2.96 -5.30
N GLN A 44 0.80 -4.00 -5.63
CA GLN A 44 1.67 -4.68 -4.67
C GLN A 44 2.75 -3.73 -4.16
N GLU A 45 3.35 -2.94 -5.06
CA GLU A 45 4.34 -1.94 -4.69
C GLU A 45 3.75 -0.82 -3.84
N CYS A 46 2.57 -0.30 -4.19
CA CYS A 46 1.86 0.68 -3.35
C CYS A 46 1.59 0.13 -1.94
N LYS A 47 1.14 -1.12 -1.83
CA LYS A 47 0.92 -1.78 -0.53
C LYS A 47 2.22 -1.96 0.26
N ARG A 48 3.32 -2.27 -0.42
CA ARG A 48 4.65 -2.38 0.21
C ARG A 48 5.07 -1.02 0.78
N LEU A 49 5.01 0.03 -0.02
CA LEU A 49 5.34 1.40 0.42
C LEU A 49 4.44 1.88 1.55
N GLN A 50 3.14 1.60 1.48
CA GLN A 50 2.19 1.93 2.55
C GLN A 50 2.56 1.25 3.86
N ARG A 51 2.88 -0.05 3.84
CA ARG A 51 3.33 -0.76 5.05
C ARG A 51 4.60 -0.17 5.64
N GLN A 52 5.58 0.16 4.80
CA GLN A 52 6.83 0.76 5.27
C GLN A 52 6.61 2.12 5.93
N ALA A 53 5.75 2.95 5.34
CA ALA A 53 5.38 4.23 5.93
C ALA A 53 4.68 4.04 7.30
N MET A 54 3.75 3.09 7.40
CA MET A 54 3.06 2.80 8.66
C MET A 54 4.01 2.28 9.75
N LEU A 55 4.99 1.43 9.39
CA LEU A 55 5.99 0.93 10.34
C LEU A 55 6.92 2.05 10.82
N ALA A 56 7.32 2.96 9.92
CA ALA A 56 8.12 4.12 10.29
C ALA A 56 7.37 5.04 11.25
N GLU A 57 6.08 5.29 10.99
CA GLU A 57 5.22 6.09 11.86
C GLU A 57 5.02 5.42 13.23
N ALA A 58 4.72 4.12 13.26
CA ALA A 58 4.55 3.37 14.50
C ALA A 58 5.83 3.40 15.35
N THR A 59 7.00 3.20 14.73
CA THR A 59 8.30 3.31 15.42
C THR A 59 8.51 4.70 16.01
N ALA A 60 8.15 5.76 15.28
CA ALA A 60 8.24 7.12 15.78
C ALA A 60 7.28 7.38 16.96
N VAL A 61 6.09 6.79 16.95
CA VAL A 61 5.14 6.85 18.08
C VAL A 61 5.68 6.11 19.30
N VAL A 62 6.24 4.91 19.12
CA VAL A 62 6.89 4.15 20.22
C VAL A 62 7.98 5.01 20.88
N ALA A 63 8.88 5.59 20.09
CA ALA A 63 9.96 6.43 20.61
C ALA A 63 9.44 7.65 21.39
N LYS A 64 8.33 8.27 20.93
CA LYS A 64 7.69 9.39 21.65
C LYS A 64 7.06 8.94 22.96
N LEU A 65 6.41 7.78 22.99
CA LEU A 65 5.79 7.23 24.20
C LEU A 65 6.84 6.82 25.24
N GLU A 66 7.95 6.22 24.80
CA GLU A 66 9.08 5.89 25.68
C GLU A 66 9.69 7.15 26.31
N ALA A 67 9.73 8.27 25.57
CA ALA A 67 10.24 9.54 26.08
C ALA A 67 9.26 10.26 27.05
N ALA A 68 7.97 9.93 27.03
CA ALA A 68 6.94 10.61 27.83
C ALA A 68 6.99 10.23 29.33
N ASN A 69 7.74 9.19 29.70
CA ASN A 69 8.00 8.78 31.09
C ASN A 69 6.73 8.59 31.96
N ASP A 70 5.65 8.14 31.34
CA ASP A 70 4.36 7.84 31.96
C ASP A 70 4.11 6.31 31.99
N SER A 71 3.49 5.81 33.05
CA SER A 71 3.21 4.38 33.25
C SER A 71 2.27 3.82 32.19
N GLU A 72 1.32 4.61 31.72
CA GLU A 72 0.41 4.19 30.64
C GLU A 72 1.13 4.20 29.29
N ALA A 73 1.94 5.25 29.05
CA ALA A 73 2.79 5.35 27.86
C ALA A 73 3.79 4.19 27.74
N ALA A 74 4.39 3.74 28.86
CA ALA A 74 5.30 2.60 28.89
C ALA A 74 4.62 1.27 28.55
N ARG A 75 3.35 1.08 28.94
CA ARG A 75 2.58 -0.10 28.57
C ARG A 75 2.26 -0.09 27.07
N LEU A 76 1.76 1.04 26.57
CA LEU A 76 1.37 1.21 25.17
C LEU A 76 2.58 1.13 24.23
N SER A 77 3.73 1.68 24.61
CA SER A 77 4.96 1.58 23.82
C SER A 77 5.44 0.13 23.71
N GLY A 78 5.37 -0.65 24.79
CA GLY A 78 5.71 -2.07 24.80
C GLY A 78 4.82 -2.92 23.90
N GLU A 79 3.50 -2.73 23.98
CA GLU A 79 2.52 -3.43 23.14
C GLU A 79 2.72 -3.08 21.65
N LEU A 80 2.89 -1.79 21.33
CA LEU A 80 3.10 -1.33 19.97
C LEU A 80 4.46 -1.78 19.40
N SER A 81 5.52 -1.77 20.21
CA SER A 81 6.85 -2.27 19.83
C SER A 81 6.82 -3.75 19.45
N LYS A 82 6.04 -4.57 20.18
CA LYS A 82 5.84 -5.97 19.84
C LYS A 82 5.13 -6.14 18.49
N LEU A 83 4.05 -5.39 18.27
CA LEU A 83 3.30 -5.42 17.00
C LEU A 83 4.15 -4.98 15.80
N VAL A 84 5.00 -3.96 15.97
CA VAL A 84 5.95 -3.51 14.93
C VAL A 84 6.92 -4.64 14.57
N LYS A 85 7.52 -5.31 15.56
CA LYS A 85 8.45 -6.43 15.32
C LYS A 85 7.77 -7.60 14.60
N ASP A 86 6.56 -7.96 15.00
CA ASP A 86 5.80 -9.04 14.36
C ASP A 86 5.46 -8.69 12.89
N ALA A 87 5.10 -7.43 12.63
CA ALA A 87 4.82 -6.93 11.29
C ALA A 87 6.08 -6.87 10.39
N GLU A 88 7.23 -6.45 10.93
CA GLU A 88 8.52 -6.49 10.22
C GLU A 88 8.96 -7.90 9.88
N ALA A 89 8.74 -8.87 10.78
CA ALA A 89 9.02 -10.27 10.53
C ALA A 89 8.15 -10.82 9.39
N ALA A 90 6.86 -10.48 9.38
CA ALA A 90 5.94 -10.85 8.30
C ALA A 90 6.34 -10.22 6.95
N GLU A 91 6.83 -8.97 6.93
CA GLU A 91 7.32 -8.33 5.70
C GLU A 91 8.56 -9.03 5.13
N LYS A 92 9.50 -9.46 5.98
CA LYS A 92 10.68 -10.22 5.55
C LYS A 92 10.31 -11.55 4.92
N ILE A 93 9.34 -12.27 5.49
CA ILE A 93 8.83 -13.54 4.95
C ILE A 93 8.15 -13.30 3.59
N ALA A 94 7.26 -12.33 3.51
CA ALA A 94 6.56 -12.00 2.26
C ALA A 94 7.51 -11.57 1.13
N SER A 95 8.57 -10.82 1.47
CA SER A 95 9.60 -10.39 0.51
C SER A 95 10.44 -11.57 -0.01
N HIS A 96 10.67 -12.59 0.82
CA HIS A 96 11.38 -13.80 0.42
C HIS A 96 10.55 -14.72 -0.49
N GLU A 97 9.26 -14.87 -0.22
CA GLU A 97 8.37 -15.67 -1.07
C GLU A 97 8.11 -15.02 -2.44
N THR A 98 7.96 -13.69 -2.47
CA THR A 98 7.70 -12.96 -3.73
C THR A 98 8.88 -13.05 -4.69
N ARG A 99 10.13 -13.09 -4.19
CA ARG A 99 11.34 -13.30 -4.99
C ARG A 99 11.51 -14.73 -5.53
N ARG A 100 10.78 -15.71 -4.99
CA ARG A 100 10.86 -17.13 -5.39
C ARG A 100 9.87 -17.51 -6.50
N LYS A 101 8.86 -16.66 -6.75
CA LYS A 101 7.75 -16.91 -7.69
C LYS A 101 7.80 -16.03 -8.96
N LEU A 102 8.78 -15.14 -9.06
CA LEU A 102 9.15 -14.39 -10.27
C LEU A 102 10.35 -15.07 -10.92
#